data_AF-A0A2V6QEA6-F1
#
_entry.id   AF-A0A2V6QEA6-F1
#
_cell.length_a   1.000
_cell.length_b   1.000
_cell.length_c   1.000
_cell.angle_alpha   90.00
_cell.angle_beta   90.00
_cell.angle_gamma   90.00
#
_symmetry.space_group_name_H-M   'P 1'
#
loop_
_entity.id
_entity.type
_entity.pdbx_description
1 polymer ?
#
loop_
_entity_poly.entity_id
_entity_poly.type
_entity_poly.pdbx_seq_one_letter_code
_entity_poly.pdbx_strand_id
1 'polypeptide(L)' 'MTRDVHVSAIADAVKKLCMEANVSLEPDVLRAFDRALATERSPAGKQVLQI' A
#
# COMPACT_ATOMS: atom_id res chain seq x y z
N MET A 1 28.45 1.90 -27.31
CA MET A 1 28.40 2.63 -26.03
C MET A 1 27.56 1.83 -25.07
N THR A 2 28.15 1.37 -23.97
CA THR A 2 27.41 0.81 -22.82
C THR A 2 26.83 1.93 -21.98
N ARG A 3 25.63 1.74 -21.43
CA ARG A 3 25.04 2.66 -20.44
C ARG A 3 25.45 2.20 -19.06
N ASP A 4 25.97 3.11 -18.26
CA ASP A 4 26.28 2.85 -16.86
C ASP A 4 25.04 3.01 -15.99
N VAL A 5 24.87 2.08 -15.05
CA VAL A 5 23.83 2.15 -14.01
C VAL A 5 24.51 1.99 -12.66
N HIS A 6 24.33 2.98 -11.79
CA HIS A 6 24.89 2.95 -10.44
C HIS A 6 24.05 2.05 -9.54
N VAL A 7 24.71 1.09 -8.88
CA VAL A 7 24.05 0.15 -7.95
C VAL A 7 23.35 0.89 -6.79
N SER A 8 23.90 2.02 -6.34
CA SER A 8 23.28 2.86 -5.31
C SER A 8 21.89 3.35 -5.73
N ALA A 9 21.71 3.77 -6.98
CA ALA A 9 20.42 4.22 -7.48
C ALA A 9 19.37 3.09 -7.48
N ILE A 10 19.79 1.86 -7.76
CA ILE A 10 18.92 0.67 -7.67
C ILE A 10 18.54 0.42 -6.22
N ALA A 11 19.51 0.43 -5.31
CA ALA A 11 19.27 0.20 -3.88
C ALA A 11 18.29 1.23 -3.29
N ASP A 12 18.45 2.51 -3.65
CA ASP A 12 17.56 3.58 -3.21
C ASP A 12 16.14 3.42 -3.79
N ALA A 13 16.03 3.06 -5.08
CA ALA A 13 14.74 2.82 -5.72
C ALA A 13 14.00 1.64 -5.08
N VAL A 14 14.70 0.53 -4.82
CA VAL A 14 14.11 -0.64 -4.15
C VAL A 14 13.68 -0.31 -2.73
N LYS A 15 14.52 0.41 -1.96
CA LYS A 15 14.17 0.87 -0.62
C LYS A 15 12.89 1.70 -0.65
N LYS A 16 12.80 2.67 -1.57
CA LYS A 16 11.63 3.52 -1.71
C LYS A 16 10.38 2.70 -2.04
N LEU A 17 10.46 1.80 -3.01
CA LEU A 17 9.35 0.93 -3.40
C LEU A 17 8.84 0.08 -2.21
N CYS A 18 9.75 -0.53 -1.46
CA CYS A 18 9.39 -1.31 -0.28
C CYS A 18 8.72 -0.46 0.80
N MET A 19 9.19 0.77 1.02
CA MET A 19 8.56 1.68 1.97
C MET A 19 7.15 2.06 1.53
N GLU A 20 7.00 2.53 0.29
CA GLU A 20 5.70 2.96 -0.26
C GLU A 20 4.65 1.85 -0.17
N ALA A 21 5.01 0.62 -0.55
CA ALA A 21 4.11 -0.52 -0.51
C ALA A 21 3.68 -0.96 0.89
N ASN A 22 4.46 -0.65 1.93
CA ASN A 22 4.19 -1.13 3.30
C ASN A 22 3.66 -0.05 4.25
N VAL A 23 3.83 1.24 3.93
CA VAL A 23 3.41 2.34 4.82
C VAL A 23 2.22 3.13 4.31
N SER A 24 1.76 2.85 3.08
CA SER A 24 0.67 3.60 2.46
C SER A 24 -0.28 2.66 1.75
N LEU A 25 -1.56 2.81 2.04
CA LEU A 25 -2.62 2.16 1.27
C LEU A 25 -2.98 3.04 0.09
N GLU A 26 -3.07 2.44 -1.09
CA GLU A 26 -3.50 3.15 -2.28
C GLU A 26 -4.99 3.57 -2.17
N PRO A 27 -5.39 4.66 -2.85
CA PRO A 27 -6.75 5.19 -2.72
C PRO A 27 -7.87 4.20 -3.09
N ASP A 28 -7.60 3.24 -3.97
CA ASP A 28 -8.54 2.20 -4.34
C ASP A 28 -8.77 1.18 -3.21
N VAL A 29 -7.70 0.81 -2.50
CA VAL A 29 -7.78 -0.03 -1.30
C VAL A 29 -8.58 0.67 -0.22
N LEU A 30 -8.31 1.94 0.06
CA LEU A 30 -9.09 2.73 1.03
C LEU A 30 -10.59 2.74 0.68
N ARG A 31 -10.93 2.99 -0.60
CA ARG A 31 -12.33 2.92 -1.07
C ARG A 31 -12.94 1.52 -0.96
N ALA A 32 -12.13 0.46 -1.02
CA ALA A 32 -12.62 -0.90 -0.81
C ALA A 32 -12.98 -1.13 0.67
N PHE A 33 -12.17 -0.60 1.60
CA PHE A 33 -12.49 -0.61 3.03
C PHE A 33 -13.79 0.16 3.32
N ASP A 34 -13.99 1.35 2.74
CA ASP A 34 -15.23 2.13 2.91
C ASP A 34 -16.47 1.33 2.47
N ARG A 35 -16.40 0.67 1.30
CA ARG A 35 -17.51 -0.15 0.78
C ARG A 35 -17.75 -1.39 1.65
N ALA A 36 -16.69 -2.04 2.11
CA ALA A 36 -16.79 -3.19 2.98
C ALA A 36 -17.44 -2.81 4.31
N LEU A 37 -17.01 -1.70 4.92
CA LEU A 37 -17.57 -1.19 6.17
C LEU A 37 -19.07 -0.87 6.04
N ALA A 38 -19.49 -0.31 4.90
CA ALA A 38 -20.90 0.01 4.62
C ALA A 38 -21.80 -1.22 4.49
N THR A 39 -21.25 -2.37 4.12
CA THR A 39 -22.02 -3.59 3.80
C THR A 39 -21.86 -4.71 4.83
N GLU A 40 -20.82 -4.66 5.66
CA GLU A 40 -20.59 -5.62 6.73
C GLU A 40 -21.71 -5.58 7.79
N ARG A 41 -22.11 -6.74 8.29
CA ARG A 41 -23.20 -6.91 9.27
C ARG A 41 -22.68 -7.22 10.66
N SER A 42 -21.56 -7.93 10.77
CA SER A 42 -20.92 -8.29 12.03
C SER A 42 -20.38 -7.04 12.74
N PRO A 43 -20.74 -6.81 14.02
CA PRO A 43 -20.15 -5.74 14.82
C PRO A 43 -18.62 -5.86 14.90
N ALA A 44 -18.10 -7.08 15.09
CA ALA A 44 -16.66 -7.33 15.14
C ALA A 44 -16.00 -7.07 13.77
N GLY A 45 -16.66 -7.44 12.67
CA GLY A 45 -16.15 -7.17 11.32
C GLY A 45 -16.01 -5.68 11.04
N LYS A 46 -17.00 -4.86 11.45
CA LYS A 46 -16.93 -3.40 11.33
C LYS A 46 -15.77 -2.80 12.10
N GLN A 47 -15.48 -3.30 13.31
CA GLN A 47 -14.35 -2.82 14.11
C GLN A 47 -13.01 -3.09 13.44
N VAL A 48 -12.86 -4.24 12.77
CA VAL A 48 -11.62 -4.58 12.04
C VAL A 48 -11.43 -3.70 10.80
N LEU A 49 -12.52 -3.31 10.14
CA LEU A 49 -12.48 -2.50 8.91
C LEU A 49 -12.35 -0.99 9.17
N GLN A 50 -12.39 -0.54 10.42
CA GLN A 50 -12.07 0.83 10.79
C GLN A 50 -10.55 0.99 10.85
N ILE A 51 -9.98 1.63 9.81
CA ILE A 51 -8.55 1.87 9.64
C ILE A 51 -8.22 3.35 9.58
#